data_AF-A0A6I7NG37-F1
#
_entry.id   AF-A0A6I7NG37-F1
#
_cell.length_a   1.000
_cell.length_b   1.000
_cell.length_c   1.000
_cell.angle_alpha   90.00
_cell.angle_beta   90.00
_cell.angle_gamma   90.00
#
_symmetry.space_group_name_H-M   'P 1'
#
loop_
_entity.id
_entity.type
_entity.pdbx_description
1 polymer ?
#
loop_
_entity_poly.entity_id
_entity_poly.type
_entity_poly.pdbx_seq_one_letter_code
_entity_poly.pdbx_strand_id
1 'polypeptide(L)' 'LRMASTGAIRKFLAENPKEFDPRKFLIASTKAMKSICQARYEAFGCAGMASKIKPVNLDTMVARYKAGELDPKIN' A
#
# COMPACT_ATOMS: atom_id res chain seq x y z
N LEU A 1 5.46 0.59 -7.86
CA LEU A 1 4.07 0.54 -8.41
C LEU A 1 3.96 1.08 -9.83
N ARG A 2 4.56 2.23 -10.15
CA ARG A 2 4.46 2.87 -11.49
C ARG A 2 4.78 1.93 -12.67
N MET A 3 5.91 1.20 -12.61
CA MET A 3 6.29 0.27 -13.69
C MET A 3 5.30 -0.90 -13.87
N ALA A 4 4.75 -1.41 -12.77
CA ALA A 4 3.78 -2.51 -12.80
C ALA A 4 2.45 -2.08 -13.44
N SER A 5 2.01 -0.86 -13.12
CA SER A 5 0.85 -0.24 -13.77
C SER A 5 1.08 -0.11 -15.28
N THR A 6 2.17 0.55 -15.69
CA THR A 6 2.46 0.77 -17.11
C THR A 6 2.65 -0.53 -17.87
N GLY A 7 3.35 -1.51 -17.30
CA GLY A 7 3.54 -2.83 -17.92
C GLY A 7 2.23 -3.58 -18.12
N ALA A 8 1.34 -3.58 -17.11
CA ALA A 8 0.05 -4.24 -17.19
C ALA A 8 -0.88 -3.57 -18.22
N ILE A 9 -0.90 -2.24 -18.28
CA ILE A 9 -1.68 -1.49 -19.27
C ILE A 9 -1.19 -1.77 -20.69
N ARG A 10 0.14 -1.71 -20.91
CA ARG A 10 0.74 -2.00 -22.22
C ARG A 10 0.40 -3.42 -22.69
N LYS A 11 0.52 -4.41 -21.80
CA LYS A 11 0.14 -5.79 -22.10
C LYS A 11 -1.35 -5.92 -22.44
N PHE A 12 -2.22 -5.34 -21.62
CA PHE A 12 -3.67 -5.43 -21.84
C PHE A 12 -4.08 -4.83 -23.19
N LEU A 13 -3.58 -3.64 -23.53
CA LEU A 13 -3.91 -2.97 -24.79
C LEU A 13 -3.33 -3.71 -26.01
N ALA A 14 -2.15 -4.32 -25.88
CA ALA A 14 -1.58 -5.15 -26.94
C ALA A 14 -2.38 -6.44 -27.18
N GLU A 15 -2.90 -7.06 -26.13
CA GLU A 15 -3.73 -8.28 -26.21
C GLU A 15 -5.18 -7.98 -26.61
N ASN A 16 -5.68 -6.76 -26.34
CA ASN A 16 -7.08 -6.35 -26.58
C ASN A 16 -7.15 -5.04 -27.39
N PRO A 17 -6.72 -5.03 -28.67
CA PRO A 17 -6.58 -3.79 -29.44
C PRO A 17 -7.90 -3.05 -29.72
N LYS A 18 -9.05 -3.74 -29.62
CA LYS A 18 -10.39 -3.14 -29.77
C LYS A 18 -10.93 -2.53 -28.48
N GLU A 19 -10.31 -2.83 -27.33
CA GLU A 19 -10.77 -2.36 -26.03
C GLU A 19 -10.17 -1.00 -25.71
N PHE A 20 -11.04 0.01 -25.70
CA PHE A 20 -10.67 1.40 -25.41
C PHE A 20 -11.18 1.87 -24.04
N ASP A 21 -12.06 1.11 -23.38
CA ASP A 21 -12.62 1.48 -22.08
C ASP A 21 -11.51 1.50 -21.01
N PRO A 22 -11.21 2.67 -20.41
CA PRO A 22 -10.16 2.79 -19.42
C PRO A 22 -10.31 1.87 -18.23
N ARG A 23 -11.55 1.56 -17.83
CA ARG A 23 -11.80 0.70 -16.67
C ARG A 23 -11.21 -0.69 -16.87
N LYS A 24 -11.22 -1.22 -18.10
CA LYS A 24 -10.72 -2.56 -18.38
C LYS A 24 -9.20 -2.67 -18.19
N PHE A 25 -8.43 -1.76 -18.76
CA PHE A 25 -6.97 -1.78 -18.57
C PHE A 25 -6.53 -1.27 -17.18
N LEU A 26 -7.31 -0.39 -16.54
CA LEU A 26 -7.04 0.07 -15.17
C LEU A 26 -7.28 -1.05 -14.13
N ILE A 27 -8.23 -1.95 -14.37
CA ILE A 27 -8.40 -3.16 -13.54
C ILE A 27 -7.16 -4.06 -13.63
N ALA A 28 -6.61 -4.27 -14.84
CA ALA A 28 -5.37 -5.04 -15.02
C ALA A 28 -4.19 -4.39 -14.28
N SER A 29 -4.06 -3.06 -14.37
CA SER A 29 -3.08 -2.28 -13.62
C SER A 29 -3.23 -2.45 -12.11
N THR A 30 -4.45 -2.31 -11.59
CA THR A 30 -4.74 -2.41 -10.15
C THR A 30 -4.40 -3.80 -9.62
N LYS A 31 -4.72 -4.85 -10.38
CA LYS A 31 -4.35 -6.23 -10.03
C LYS A 31 -2.83 -6.41 -9.94
N ALA A 32 -2.08 -5.89 -10.91
CA ALA A 32 -0.62 -5.96 -10.93
C ALA A 32 0.04 -5.15 -9.80
N MET A 33 -0.53 -4.00 -9.44
CA MET A 33 -0.05 -3.23 -8.30
C MET A 33 -0.35 -3.93 -6.97
N LYS A 34 -1.55 -4.51 -6.83
CA LYS A 34 -1.97 -5.24 -5.62
C LYS A 34 -1.06 -6.43 -5.33
N SER A 35 -0.68 -7.21 -6.35
CA SER A 35 0.21 -8.36 -6.15
C SER A 35 1.59 -7.94 -5.64
N ILE A 36 2.14 -6.82 -6.11
CA ILE A 36 3.40 -6.29 -5.59
C ILE A 36 3.28 -5.85 -4.14
N CYS A 37 2.22 -5.11 -3.79
CA CYS A 37 2.00 -4.70 -2.40
C CYS A 37 1.89 -5.91 -1.48
N GLN A 38 1.11 -6.93 -1.88
CA GLN A 38 0.96 -8.16 -1.11
C GLN A 38 2.31 -8.85 -0.88
N ALA A 39 3.09 -9.09 -1.95
CA ALA A 39 4.39 -9.73 -1.84
C ALA A 39 5.37 -8.96 -0.94
N ARG A 40 5.29 -7.61 -0.92
CA ARG A 40 6.11 -6.78 -0.03
C ARG A 40 5.64 -6.86 1.42
N TYR A 41 4.33 -6.84 1.68
CA TYR A 41 3.80 -7.01 3.03
C TYR A 41 4.15 -8.37 3.63
N GLU A 42 4.13 -9.44 2.82
CA GLU A 42 4.56 -10.77 3.24
C GLU A 42 6.07 -10.80 3.52
N ALA A 43 6.90 -10.30 2.58
CA ALA A 43 8.35 -10.28 2.73
C ALA A 43 8.85 -9.46 3.94
N PHE A 44 8.13 -8.38 4.28
CA PHE A 44 8.45 -7.53 5.44
C PHE A 44 7.79 -8.00 6.75
N GLY A 45 7.10 -9.13 6.75
CA GLY A 45 6.45 -9.67 7.95
C GLY A 45 5.27 -8.83 8.45
N CYS A 46 4.68 -7.99 7.61
CA CYS A 46 3.52 -7.17 7.96
C CYS A 46 2.20 -7.96 7.95
N ALA A 47 2.17 -9.15 7.34
CA ALA A 47 0.99 -9.99 7.26
C ALA A 47 0.46 -10.36 8.66
N GLY A 48 -0.82 -10.10 8.92
CA GLY A 48 -1.47 -10.39 10.21
C GLY A 48 -1.18 -9.40 11.35
N MET A 49 -0.41 -8.33 11.11
CA MET A 49 -0.11 -7.33 12.15
C MET A 49 -1.23 -6.32 12.37
N ALA A 50 -2.15 -6.15 11.40
CA ALA A 50 -3.20 -5.13 11.45
C ALA A 50 -4.12 -5.27 12.67
N SER A 51 -4.56 -6.50 13.02
CA SER A 51 -5.43 -6.75 14.16
C SER A 51 -4.74 -6.59 15.53
N LYS A 52 -3.40 -6.54 15.56
CA LYS A 52 -2.62 -6.33 16.79
C LYS A 52 -2.51 -4.84 17.15
N ILE A 53 -2.76 -3.94 16.20
CA ILE A 53 -2.67 -2.49 16.40
C ILE A 53 -3.99 -2.00 16.99
N LYS A 54 -3.92 -1.30 18.12
CA LYS A 54 -5.03 -0.50 18.65
C LYS A 54 -4.80 0.96 18.24
N PRO A 55 -5.54 1.50 17.26
CA PRO A 55 -5.37 2.88 16.85
C PRO A 55 -5.69 3.83 18.00
N VAL A 56 -4.84 4.84 18.19
CA VAL A 56 -5.07 5.94 19.14
C VAL A 56 -5.31 7.23 18.35
N ASN A 57 -6.11 8.14 18.90
CA ASN A 57 -6.36 9.43 18.27
C ASN A 57 -5.12 10.34 18.35
N LEU A 58 -5.02 11.29 17.43
CA LEU A 58 -3.95 12.28 17.38
C LEU A 58 -3.90 13.14 18.65
N ASP A 59 -5.04 13.52 19.24
CA ASP A 59 -5.06 14.28 20.50
C ASP A 59 -4.40 13.52 21.66
N THR A 60 -4.61 12.20 21.71
CA THR A 60 -3.93 11.32 22.68
C THR A 60 -2.41 11.35 22.45
N MET A 61 -1.97 11.31 21.19
CA MET A 61 -0.55 11.42 20.86
C MET A 61 0.03 12.78 21.26
N VAL A 62 -0.70 13.88 21.07
CA VAL A 62 -0.28 15.22 21.52
C VAL A 62 -0.04 15.24 23.04
N ALA A 63 -0.95 14.66 23.83
CA ALA A 63 -0.79 14.57 25.28
C ALA A 63 0.46 13.76 25.67
N ARG A 64 0.70 12.61 25.02
CA ARG A 64 1.86 11.75 25.29
C ARG A 64 3.20 12.41 24.96
N TYR A 65 3.26 13.18 23.87
CA TYR A 65 4.44 14.01 23.56
C TYR A 65 4.65 15.10 24.62
N LYS A 66 3.59 15.82 25.02
CA LYS A 66 3.68 16.87 26.06
C LYS A 66 4.13 16.31 27.41
N ALA A 67 3.75 15.07 27.72
CA ALA A 67 4.13 14.38 28.95
C ALA A 67 5.57 13.82 28.92
N GLY A 68 6.29 13.93 27.80
CA GLY A 68 7.65 13.37 27.64
C GLY A 68 7.70 11.84 27.57
N GLU A 69 6.56 11.15 27.46
CA GLU A 69 6.50 9.68 27.41
C GLU A 69 7.21 9.07 26.20
N LEU A 70 7.38 9.88 25.14
CA LEU A 70 7.97 9.48 23.86
C LEU A 70 9.33 10.12 23.64
N ASP A 71 9.94 10.71 24.68
CA ASP A 71 11.26 11.31 24.57
C ASP A 71 12.33 10.25 24.31
N PRO A 72 13.35 10.56 23.48
CA PRO A 72 14.40 9.62 23.14
C PRO A 72 15.23 9.29 24.39
N LYS A 73 15.32 7.99 24.71
CA LYS A 73 16.26 7.51 25.72
C LYS A 73 17.61 7.29 25.08
N ILE A 74 18.54 8.19 25.31
CA ILE A 74 19.94 8.09 24.89
C ILE A 74 20.69 7.39 26.03
N ASN A 75 21.26 6.22 25.74
CA ASN A 75 22.22 5.53 26.60
C ASN A 75 23.64 5.80 26.09
#